data_AF-A0A957IVB6-F1
#
_entry.id   AF-A0A957IVB6-F1
#
_cell.length_a   1.000
_cell.length_b   1.000
_cell.length_c   1.000
_cell.angle_alpha   90.00
_cell.angle_beta   90.00
_cell.angle_gamma   90.00
#
_symmetry.space_group_name_H-M   'P 1'
#
loop_
_entity.id
_entity.type
_entity.pdbx_description
1 polymer ?
#
loop_
_entity_poly.entity_id
_entity_poly.type
_entity_poly.pdbx_seq_one_letter_code
_entity_poly.pdbx_strand_id
1 'polypeptide(L)'
;YALLHHPTYRDTYAANLRRELPRIPFVQPQHFWHFVQAGERLAHIHVHYEAQPQYPLQQIENPDEPLNFRVEKMRLSKDKTSLKVNDFLTLANIPPQVFDYKLGNRSALDWVIDQYQIKTDPRSGITNDPNNLDDETYILRLIKQVITVSLETVAIVNSLPPLDIMDDHSEAV
;
A
#
# COMPACT_ATOMS: atom_id res chain seq x y z
N TYR A 1 -2.52 -0.53 16.33
CA TYR A 1 -2.27 -0.54 14.87
C TYR A 1 -1.24 0.54 14.46
N ALA A 2 -1.45 1.81 14.82
CA ALA A 2 -0.51 2.90 14.50
C ALA A 2 0.93 2.66 15.00
N LEU A 3 1.11 2.14 16.21
CA LEU A 3 2.45 1.88 16.76
C LEU A 3 3.31 0.95 15.88
N LEU A 4 2.68 -0.07 15.27
CA LEU A 4 3.36 -1.01 14.36
C LEU A 4 3.76 -0.36 13.02
N HIS A 5 3.24 0.82 12.74
CA HIS A 5 3.60 1.66 11.60
C HIS A 5 4.58 2.77 11.99
N HIS A 6 4.84 3.01 13.27
CA HIS A 6 5.73 4.07 13.72
C HIS A 6 7.20 3.74 13.36
N PRO A 7 7.93 4.62 12.64
CA PRO A 7 9.29 4.34 12.18
C PRO A 7 10.25 4.00 13.32
N THR A 8 10.31 4.84 14.36
CA THR A 8 11.16 4.61 15.54
C THR A 8 10.88 3.27 16.22
N TYR A 9 9.61 2.83 16.32
CA TYR A 9 9.27 1.54 16.90
C TYR A 9 9.83 0.39 16.04
N ARG A 10 9.62 0.47 14.72
CA ARG A 10 10.09 -0.56 13.78
C ARG A 10 11.61 -0.67 13.76
N ASP A 11 12.31 0.48 13.81
CA ASP A 11 13.77 0.52 13.78
C ASP A 11 14.38 0.05 15.11
N THR A 12 13.86 0.55 16.24
CA THR A 12 14.35 0.19 17.58
C THR A 12 14.19 -1.32 17.84
N TYR A 13 13.05 -1.90 17.44
CA TYR A 13 12.73 -3.31 17.72
C TYR A 13 12.91 -4.23 16.51
N ALA A 14 13.64 -3.80 15.47
CA ALA A 14 13.76 -4.54 14.20
C ALA A 14 14.23 -5.99 14.37
N ALA A 15 15.18 -6.25 15.29
CA ALA A 15 15.70 -7.58 15.56
C ALA A 15 14.65 -8.50 16.19
N ASN A 16 13.85 -7.97 17.13
CA ASN A 16 12.78 -8.68 17.81
C ASN A 16 11.62 -8.97 16.87
N LEU A 17 11.18 -7.98 16.09
CA LEU A 17 10.07 -8.10 15.13
C LEU A 17 10.32 -9.16 14.04
N ARG A 18 11.58 -9.54 13.80
CA ARG A 18 11.94 -10.63 12.88
C ARG A 18 11.84 -12.03 13.49
N ARG A 19 11.83 -12.15 14.83
CA ARG A 19 12.03 -13.43 15.54
C ARG A 19 10.90 -13.78 16.49
N GLU A 20 10.20 -12.79 17.02
CA GLU A 20 9.12 -12.96 18.00
C GLU A 20 7.94 -12.04 17.72
N LEU A 21 6.82 -12.29 18.40
CA LEU A 21 5.62 -11.46 18.28
C LEU A 21 5.89 -10.03 18.82
N PRO A 22 5.31 -8.99 18.19
CA PRO A 22 5.48 -7.61 18.65
C PRO A 22 4.98 -7.42 20.08
N ARG A 23 5.78 -6.73 20.91
CA ARG A 23 5.37 -6.27 22.24
C ARG A 23 5.01 -4.79 22.17
N ILE A 24 3.88 -4.41 22.76
CA ILE A 24 3.32 -3.06 22.63
C ILE A 24 3.64 -2.27 23.91
N PRO A 25 4.57 -1.30 23.89
CA PRO A 25 4.82 -0.43 25.03
C PRO A 25 3.66 0.54 25.28
N PHE A 26 3.57 1.03 26.51
CA PHE A 26 2.70 2.15 26.85
C PHE A 26 3.39 3.46 26.47
N VAL A 27 2.73 4.25 25.63
CA VAL A 27 3.18 5.61 25.29
C VAL A 27 2.72 6.59 26.37
N GLN A 28 3.42 7.73 26.47
CA GLN A 28 3.03 8.81 27.37
C GLN A 28 1.55 9.24 27.15
N PRO A 29 0.77 9.51 28.21
CA PRO A 29 -0.68 9.72 28.10
C PRO A 29 -1.09 10.84 27.13
N GLN A 30 -0.28 11.89 26.98
CA GLN A 30 -0.54 12.99 26.05
C GLN A 30 -0.54 12.55 24.56
N HIS A 31 0.15 11.45 24.24
CA HIS A 31 0.25 10.94 22.87
C HIS A 31 -0.77 9.84 22.57
N PHE A 32 -1.36 9.23 23.61
CA PHE A 32 -2.21 8.04 23.47
C PHE A 32 -3.34 8.23 22.44
N TRP A 33 -4.11 9.31 22.57
CA TRP A 33 -5.26 9.57 21.69
C TRP A 33 -4.85 9.84 20.22
N HIS A 34 -3.67 10.42 20.00
CA HIS A 34 -3.13 10.60 18.65
C HIS A 34 -2.84 9.24 17.99
N PHE A 35 -2.25 8.29 18.73
CA PHE A 35 -2.04 6.93 18.24
C PHE A 35 -3.34 6.16 18.01
N VAL A 36 -4.37 6.37 18.84
CA VAL A 36 -5.70 5.77 18.65
C VAL A 36 -6.32 6.27 17.35
N GLN A 37 -6.40 7.58 17.16
CA GLN A 37 -6.99 8.18 15.95
C GLN A 37 -6.24 7.78 14.67
N ALA A 38 -4.90 7.85 14.69
CA ALA A 38 -4.09 7.39 13.57
C ALA A 38 -4.29 5.89 13.29
N GLY A 39 -4.40 5.08 14.35
CA GLY A 39 -4.59 3.64 14.25
C GLY A 39 -5.94 3.27 13.66
N GLU A 40 -7.00 3.96 14.09
CA GLU A 40 -8.35 3.83 13.56
C GLU A 40 -8.40 4.21 12.08
N ARG A 41 -7.82 5.37 11.71
CA ARG A 41 -7.80 5.82 10.31
C ARG A 41 -7.03 4.86 9.41
N LEU A 42 -5.84 4.42 9.83
CA LEU A 42 -5.04 3.44 9.10
C LEU A 42 -5.80 2.12 8.91
N ALA A 43 -6.44 1.61 9.97
CA ALA A 43 -7.22 0.38 9.86
C ALA A 43 -8.41 0.55 8.90
N HIS A 44 -9.12 1.68 8.99
CA HIS A 44 -10.24 1.99 8.12
C HIS A 44 -9.83 1.98 6.63
N ILE A 45 -8.80 2.74 6.25
CA ILE A 45 -8.38 2.83 4.84
C ILE A 45 -7.78 1.52 4.32
N HIS A 46 -7.16 0.71 5.18
CA HIS A 46 -6.60 -0.58 4.78
C HIS A 46 -7.67 -1.67 4.63
N VAL A 47 -8.73 -1.67 5.44
CA VAL A 47 -9.86 -2.60 5.26
C VAL A 47 -10.68 -2.22 4.03
N HIS A 48 -10.85 -0.92 3.78
CA HIS A 48 -11.68 -0.40 2.70
C HIS A 48 -10.83 0.10 1.51
N TYR A 49 -9.71 -0.56 1.23
CA TYR A 49 -8.75 -0.10 0.21
C TYR A 49 -9.37 -0.02 -1.19
N GLU A 50 -10.32 -0.91 -1.52
CA GLU A 50 -11.05 -0.92 -2.79
C GLU A 50 -12.21 0.09 -2.86
N ALA A 51 -12.48 0.81 -1.78
CA ALA A 51 -13.54 1.80 -1.69
C ALA A 51 -13.01 3.23 -1.47
N GLN A 52 -11.69 3.42 -1.52
CA GLN A 52 -11.11 4.75 -1.40
C GLN A 52 -11.39 5.60 -2.66
N PRO A 53 -11.29 6.94 -2.56
CA PRO A 53 -11.28 7.80 -3.73
C PRO A 53 -10.16 7.42 -4.70
N GLN A 54 -10.44 7.46 -6.00
CA GLN A 54 -9.42 7.21 -7.02
C GLN A 54 -8.46 8.39 -7.09
N TYR A 55 -7.15 8.12 -7.00
CA TYR A 55 -6.14 9.14 -7.28
C TYR A 55 -6.22 9.59 -8.75
N PRO A 56 -6.19 10.91 -9.03
CA PRO A 56 -6.39 11.46 -10.36
C PRO A 56 -5.13 11.33 -11.24
N LEU A 57 -4.76 10.10 -11.60
CA LEU A 57 -3.67 9.85 -12.54
C LEU A 57 -4.02 10.34 -13.94
N GLN A 58 -2.99 10.80 -14.65
CA GLN A 58 -3.11 11.07 -16.08
C GLN A 58 -3.20 9.74 -16.83
N GLN A 59 -4.22 9.60 -17.68
CA GLN A 59 -4.37 8.45 -18.58
C GLN A 59 -3.90 8.85 -19.97
N ILE A 60 -2.93 8.11 -20.50
CA ILE A 60 -2.38 8.30 -21.83
C ILE A 60 -2.83 7.11 -22.68
N GLU A 61 -3.68 7.39 -23.65
CA GLU A 61 -4.21 6.42 -24.59
C GLU A 61 -3.38 6.40 -25.87
N ASN A 62 -3.13 5.22 -26.41
CA ASN A 62 -2.47 5.03 -27.70
C ASN A 62 -3.55 5.02 -28.81
N PRO A 63 -3.58 6.00 -29.71
CA PRO A 63 -4.60 6.09 -30.75
C PRO A 63 -4.49 4.99 -31.82
N ASP A 64 -3.35 4.30 -31.90
CA ASP A 64 -3.11 3.22 -32.86
C ASP A 64 -3.66 1.86 -32.38
N GLU A 65 -4.10 1.76 -31.12
CA GLU A 65 -4.62 0.55 -30.49
C GLU A 65 -6.12 0.68 -30.19
N PRO A 66 -6.90 -0.42 -30.28
CA PRO A 66 -8.31 -0.39 -29.91
C PRO A 66 -8.47 -0.16 -28.39
N LEU A 67 -9.61 0.41 -28.01
CA LEU A 67 -10.01 0.55 -26.61
C LEU A 67 -9.90 -0.79 -25.87
N ASN A 68 -9.04 -0.84 -24.86
CA ASN A 68 -8.79 -2.08 -24.12
C ASN A 68 -8.36 -1.78 -22.68
N PHE A 69 -9.15 -2.23 -21.69
CA PHE A 69 -8.81 -2.11 -20.27
C PHE A 69 -8.26 -3.39 -19.65
N ARG A 70 -8.17 -4.46 -20.45
CA ARG A 70 -7.69 -5.76 -20.01
C ARG A 70 -6.21 -5.70 -19.64
N VAL A 71 -5.88 -6.31 -18.51
CA VAL A 71 -4.52 -6.40 -17.98
C VAL A 71 -3.94 -7.78 -18.29
N GLU A 72 -2.87 -7.81 -19.07
CA GLU A 72 -2.07 -9.03 -19.23
C GLU A 72 -0.89 -9.05 -18.27
N LYS A 73 -0.03 -8.04 -18.37
CA LYS A 73 1.12 -7.86 -17.47
C LYS A 73 1.56 -6.41 -17.48
N MET A 74 1.26 -5.72 -16.39
CA MET A 74 1.64 -4.32 -16.23
C MET A 74 3.16 -4.15 -16.14
N ARG A 75 3.66 -3.00 -16.58
CA ARG A 75 5.09 -2.67 -16.55
C ARG A 75 5.30 -1.26 -16.01
N LEU A 76 5.93 -1.19 -14.83
CA LEU A 76 6.36 0.07 -14.26
C LEU A 76 7.58 0.59 -15.02
N SER A 77 7.59 1.88 -15.32
CA SER A 77 8.74 2.60 -15.88
C SER A 77 9.94 2.58 -14.94
N LYS A 78 11.15 2.77 -15.50
CA LYS A 78 12.40 2.72 -14.72
C LYS A 78 12.48 3.80 -13.65
N ASP A 79 11.94 4.98 -13.94
CA ASP A 79 11.82 6.13 -13.05
C ASP A 79 10.57 6.07 -12.15
N LYS A 80 9.72 5.05 -12.33
CA LYS A 80 8.51 4.77 -11.55
C LYS A 80 7.44 5.86 -11.58
N THR A 81 7.47 6.74 -12.58
CA THR A 81 6.50 7.83 -12.74
C THR A 81 5.30 7.41 -13.58
N SER A 82 5.41 6.30 -14.30
CA SER A 82 4.37 5.76 -15.17
C SER A 82 4.27 4.23 -15.11
N LEU A 83 3.06 3.73 -15.34
CA LEU A 83 2.70 2.31 -15.37
C LEU A 83 2.00 2.00 -16.69
N LYS A 84 2.66 1.23 -17.56
CA LYS A 84 2.03 0.70 -18.76
C LYS A 84 1.09 -0.45 -18.37
N VAL A 85 -0.20 -0.29 -18.63
CA VAL A 85 -1.23 -1.28 -18.29
C VAL A 85 -1.28 -2.35 -19.38
N ASN A 86 -1.38 -1.92 -20.63
CA ASN A 86 -1.32 -2.71 -21.85
C ASN A 86 -0.83 -1.82 -23.01
N ASP A 87 -0.99 -2.24 -24.27
CA ASP A 87 -0.54 -1.46 -25.44
C ASP A 87 -1.42 -0.23 -25.73
N PHE A 88 -2.67 -0.24 -25.25
CA PHE A 88 -3.60 0.88 -25.36
C PHE A 88 -3.41 1.94 -24.27
N LEU A 89 -3.23 1.56 -23.01
CA LEU A 89 -3.31 2.48 -21.87
C LEU A 89 -2.02 2.52 -21.02
N THR A 90 -1.57 3.73 -20.73
CA THR A 90 -0.52 4.03 -19.74
C THR A 90 -1.02 5.02 -18.70
N LEU A 91 -0.79 4.71 -17.42
CA LEU A 91 -1.07 5.61 -16.29
C LEU A 91 0.20 6.41 -15.97
N ALA A 92 0.14 7.74 -16.00
CA ALA A 92 1.26 8.64 -15.78
C ALA A 92 1.08 9.53 -14.54
N ASN A 93 2.16 10.20 -14.15
CA ASN A 93 2.27 11.07 -12.98
C ASN A 93 2.00 10.35 -11.64
N ILE A 94 2.52 9.13 -11.51
CA ILE A 94 2.51 8.40 -10.23
C ILE A 94 3.46 9.12 -9.25
N PRO A 95 2.99 9.60 -8.08
CA PRO A 95 3.85 10.27 -7.13
C PRO A 95 4.88 9.31 -6.52
N PRO A 96 6.14 9.73 -6.33
CA PRO A 96 7.18 8.84 -5.79
C PRO A 96 6.89 8.34 -4.37
N GLN A 97 6.17 9.12 -3.56
CA GLN A 97 5.81 8.78 -2.17
C GLN A 97 4.92 7.54 -2.07
N VAL A 98 4.23 7.15 -3.16
CA VAL A 98 3.45 5.90 -3.21
C VAL A 98 4.30 4.69 -2.82
N PHE A 99 5.58 4.70 -3.19
CA PHE A 99 6.48 3.58 -2.98
C PHE A 99 7.06 3.49 -1.56
N ASP A 100 6.80 4.50 -0.72
CA ASP A 100 7.25 4.54 0.67
C ASP A 100 6.38 3.65 1.58
N TYR A 101 5.10 3.46 1.24
CA TYR A 101 4.25 2.50 1.92
C TYR A 101 4.58 1.07 1.50
N LYS A 102 5.33 0.36 2.35
CA LYS A 102 5.82 -1.00 2.09
C LYS A 102 5.13 -2.07 2.95
N LEU A 103 4.75 -3.15 2.28
CA LEU A 103 4.24 -4.40 2.85
C LEU A 103 5.30 -5.49 2.63
N GLY A 104 6.16 -5.67 3.63
CA GLY A 104 7.37 -6.47 3.50
C GLY A 104 8.41 -5.73 2.64
N ASN A 105 8.88 -6.37 1.58
CA ASN A 105 9.93 -5.82 0.70
C ASN A 105 9.39 -5.07 -0.53
N ARG A 106 8.06 -4.96 -0.67
CA ARG A 106 7.39 -4.37 -1.84
C ARG A 106 6.44 -3.27 -1.40
N SER A 107 6.26 -2.26 -2.25
CA SER A 107 5.18 -1.28 -2.03
C SER A 107 3.80 -1.91 -2.25
N ALA A 108 2.75 -1.28 -1.75
CA ALA A 108 1.39 -1.72 -2.04
C ALA A 108 1.08 -1.71 -3.56
N LEU A 109 1.58 -0.72 -4.30
CA LEU A 109 1.45 -0.68 -5.75
C LEU A 109 2.24 -1.82 -6.45
N ASP A 110 3.45 -2.14 -5.98
CA ASP A 110 4.21 -3.29 -6.52
C ASP A 110 3.46 -4.61 -6.31
N TRP A 111 2.73 -4.76 -5.20
CA TRP A 111 1.89 -5.93 -4.95
C TRP A 111 0.76 -6.03 -5.97
N VAL A 112 0.04 -4.93 -6.26
CA VAL A 112 -1.00 -4.91 -7.30
C VAL A 112 -0.41 -5.29 -8.66
N ILE A 113 0.74 -4.71 -9.03
CA ILE A 113 1.42 -5.00 -10.31
C ILE A 113 1.80 -6.49 -10.43
N ASP A 114 2.29 -7.09 -9.34
CA ASP A 114 2.74 -8.49 -9.34
C ASP A 114 1.59 -9.50 -9.31
N GLN A 115 0.50 -9.18 -8.62
CA GLN A 115 -0.63 -10.10 -8.44
C GLN A 115 -1.60 -10.02 -9.62
N TYR A 116 -1.89 -8.82 -10.14
CA TYR A 116 -2.79 -8.61 -11.27
C TYR A 116 -2.06 -8.74 -12.61
N GLN A 117 -1.67 -9.97 -12.93
CA GLN A 117 -1.18 -10.35 -14.25
C GLN A 117 -1.66 -11.77 -14.58
N ILE A 118 -1.84 -12.06 -15.87
CA ILE A 118 -2.19 -13.41 -16.31
C ILE A 118 -1.00 -14.34 -16.08
N LYS A 119 -1.22 -15.45 -15.36
CA LYS A 119 -0.20 -16.47 -15.09
C LYS A 119 -0.77 -17.85 -15.37
N THR A 120 -0.01 -18.67 -16.11
CA THR A 120 -0.32 -20.09 -16.29
C THR A 120 0.67 -20.90 -15.46
N ASP A 121 0.16 -21.77 -14.59
CA ASP A 121 1.00 -22.69 -13.82
C ASP A 121 1.54 -23.78 -14.76
N PRO A 122 2.88 -23.94 -14.89
CA PRO A 122 3.46 -24.93 -15.82
C PRO A 122 3.16 -26.40 -15.46
N ARG A 123 2.86 -26.70 -14.19
CA ARG A 123 2.59 -28.06 -13.72
C ARG A 123 1.13 -28.43 -13.90
N SER A 124 0.20 -27.52 -13.57
CA SER A 124 -1.24 -27.80 -13.66
C SER A 124 -1.86 -27.38 -14.99
N GLY A 125 -1.22 -26.48 -15.73
CA GLY A 125 -1.78 -25.87 -16.94
C GLY A 125 -2.92 -24.89 -16.68
N ILE A 126 -3.26 -24.61 -15.41
CA ILE A 126 -4.34 -23.70 -15.04
C ILE A 126 -3.88 -22.26 -15.23
N THR A 127 -4.64 -21.49 -16.01
CA THR A 127 -4.44 -20.06 -16.20
C THR A 127 -5.25 -19.28 -15.17
N ASN A 128 -4.57 -18.46 -14.38
CA ASN A 128 -5.17 -17.45 -13.52
C ASN A 128 -5.21 -16.13 -14.30
N ASP A 129 -6.41 -15.66 -14.59
CA ASP A 129 -6.70 -14.40 -15.26
C ASP A 129 -7.43 -13.48 -14.26
N PRO A 130 -6.83 -12.35 -13.85
CA PRO A 130 -7.42 -11.46 -12.84
C PRO A 130 -8.49 -10.52 -13.42
N ASN A 131 -8.71 -10.51 -14.74
CA ASN A 131 -9.67 -9.61 -15.37
C ASN A 131 -11.10 -10.03 -15.08
N ASN A 132 -11.94 -9.06 -14.74
CA ASN A 132 -13.36 -9.26 -14.54
C ASN A 132 -14.13 -8.81 -15.79
N LEU A 133 -14.90 -9.72 -16.40
CA LEU A 133 -15.72 -9.42 -17.57
C LEU A 133 -16.92 -8.52 -17.25
N ASP A 134 -17.39 -8.53 -16.00
CA ASP A 134 -18.51 -7.70 -15.55
C ASP A 134 -18.07 -6.29 -15.12
N ASP A 135 -16.77 -6.09 -14.85
CA ASP A 135 -16.16 -4.78 -14.55
C ASP A 135 -14.73 -4.73 -15.10
N GLU A 136 -14.62 -4.41 -16.38
CA GLU A 136 -13.33 -4.31 -17.09
C GLU A 136 -12.41 -3.23 -16.49
N THR A 137 -12.97 -2.27 -15.74
CA THR A 137 -12.23 -1.15 -15.16
C THR A 137 -11.79 -1.40 -13.72
N TYR A 138 -12.16 -2.54 -13.13
CA TYR A 138 -11.91 -2.86 -11.72
C TYR A 138 -10.42 -2.70 -11.36
N ILE A 139 -9.52 -3.28 -12.14
CA ILE A 139 -8.07 -3.24 -11.86
C ILE A 139 -7.53 -1.80 -11.96
N LEU A 140 -8.01 -1.03 -12.94
CA LEU A 140 -7.63 0.37 -13.11
C LEU A 140 -8.08 1.23 -11.93
N ARG A 141 -9.31 1.01 -11.48
CA ARG A 141 -9.86 1.66 -10.27
C ARG A 141 -9.03 1.28 -9.06
N LEU A 142 -8.74 -0.01 -8.88
CA LEU A 142 -7.93 -0.51 -7.77
C LEU A 142 -6.54 0.14 -7.71
N ILE A 143 -5.83 0.25 -8.84
CA ILE A 143 -4.52 0.92 -8.90
C ILE A 143 -4.62 2.35 -8.35
N LYS A 144 -5.59 3.13 -8.83
CA LYS A 144 -5.80 4.51 -8.41
C LYS A 144 -6.16 4.61 -6.93
N GLN A 145 -6.92 3.66 -6.40
CA GLN A 145 -7.32 3.62 -4.99
C GLN A 145 -6.16 3.21 -4.07
N VAL A 146 -5.36 2.23 -4.48
CA VAL A 146 -4.16 1.81 -3.74
C VAL A 146 -3.12 2.93 -3.69
N ILE A 147 -3.02 3.75 -4.75
CA ILE A 147 -2.20 4.97 -4.71
C ILE A 147 -2.71 5.95 -3.64
N THR A 148 -4.01 6.22 -3.59
CA THR A 148 -4.60 7.05 -2.53
C THR A 148 -4.31 6.49 -1.14
N VAL A 149 -4.54 5.19 -0.93
CA VAL A 149 -4.24 4.50 0.34
C VAL A 149 -2.77 4.67 0.70
N SER A 150 -1.85 4.46 -0.25
CA SER A 150 -0.42 4.54 0.01
C SER A 150 0.00 5.95 0.44
N LEU A 151 -0.46 6.98 -0.26
CA LEU A 151 -0.16 8.37 0.06
C LEU A 151 -0.74 8.77 1.41
N GLU A 152 -1.97 8.34 1.70
CA GLU A 152 -2.62 8.63 2.96
C GLU A 152 -1.93 7.91 4.13
N THR A 153 -1.55 6.65 3.95
CA THR A 153 -0.78 5.90 4.97
C THR A 153 0.55 6.59 5.27
N VAL A 154 1.29 7.02 4.23
CA VAL A 154 2.53 7.78 4.42
C VAL A 154 2.28 9.09 5.17
N ALA A 155 1.22 9.82 4.82
CA ALA A 155 0.86 11.06 5.49
C ALA A 155 0.53 10.86 6.97
N ILE A 156 -0.25 9.82 7.31
CA ILE A 156 -0.59 9.49 8.70
C ILE A 156 0.65 9.05 9.48
N VAL A 157 1.51 8.22 8.89
CA VAL A 157 2.73 7.75 9.55
C VAL A 157 3.67 8.92 9.84
N ASN A 158 3.80 9.87 8.91
CA ASN A 158 4.64 11.05 9.08
C ASN A 158 4.08 12.06 10.08
N SER A 159 2.79 12.00 10.40
CA SER A 159 2.15 12.86 11.40
C SER A 159 2.03 12.22 12.79
N LEU A 160 2.52 10.99 12.98
CA LEU A 160 2.56 10.35 14.29
C LEU A 160 3.42 11.17 15.27
N PRO A 161 2.99 11.30 16.53
CA PRO A 161 3.79 11.96 17.55
C PRO A 161 5.06 11.15 17.85
N PRO A 162 6.08 11.77 18.47
CA PRO A 162 7.27 11.06 18.94
C PRO A 162 6.93 9.83 19.79
N LEU A 163 7.76 8.79 19.67
CA LEU A 163 7.63 7.58 20.46
C LEU A 163 8.22 7.80 21.88
N ASP A 164 7.48 8.53 22.71
CA ASP A 164 7.80 8.68 24.13
C ASP A 164 7.13 7.54 24.91
N ILE A 165 7.93 6.58 25.36
CA ILE A 165 7.46 5.43 26.14
C ILE A 165 7.43 5.82 27.62
N MET A 166 6.41 5.36 28.36
CA MET A 166 6.39 5.52 29.82
C MET A 166 7.46 4.62 30.43
N ASP A 167 8.36 5.20 31.24
CA ASP A 167 9.28 4.42 32.04
C ASP A 167 8.50 3.61 33.07
N ASP A 168 8.72 2.30 33.08
CA ASP A 168 8.17 1.39 34.08
C ASP A 168 8.96 1.53 35.38
N HIS A 169 8.88 2.70 36.01
CA HIS A 169 9.27 2.86 37.41
C HIS A 169 8.11 2.42 38.31
N SER A 170 7.70 1.17 38.20
CA SER A 170 7.19 0.45 39.36
C SER A 170 8.38 -0.22 40.04
N GLU A 171 9.09 0.54 40.86
CA GLU A 171 9.81 -0.05 41.98
C GLU A 171 8.80 -0.92 42.74
N ALA A 172 9.17 -2.19 42.91
CA ALA A 172 8.60 -3.02 43.95
C ALA A 172 8.80 -2.29 45.28
N VAL A 173 7.71 -1.82 45.87
CA VAL A 173 7.63 -1.42 47.29
C VAL A 173 6.58 -2.29 47.95
#